data_AF-A0A221NLJ0-F1
#
_entry.id   AF-A0A221NLJ0-F1
#
_cell.length_a   1.000
_cell.length_b   1.000
_cell.length_c   1.000
_cell.angle_alpha   90.00
_cell.angle_beta   90.00
_cell.angle_gamma   90.00
#
_symmetry.space_group_name_H-M   'P 1'
#
loop_
_entity.id
_entity.type
_entity.pdbx_description
1 polymer ?
#
loop_
_entity_poly.entity_id
_entity_poly.type
_entity_poly.pdbx_seq_one_letter_code
_entity_poly.pdbx_strand_id
1 'polypeptide(L)'
;MNDIEALKMIGRLVASARVQEGKTQVVFAKEAGIDVKTLRTLETGDRLLHDTKLHAVEKVLGWRAMSIRQIWDRREDIDLSLVTTDDMKLGAQQESWDELDAETGKPVTKASQLTTEELLMELQYRVRHLTVEVSKLKDEREAPSTDH
;
A
#
# COMPACT_ATOMS: atom_id res chain seq x y z
N MET A 1 20.62 -10.68 0.89
CA MET A 1 20.51 -11.64 -0.26
C MET A 1 19.06 -11.80 -0.72
N ASN A 2 18.17 -10.82 -0.45
CA ASN A 2 16.72 -10.97 -0.60
C ASN A 2 16.12 -10.13 -1.75
N ASP A 3 16.94 -9.34 -2.45
CA ASP A 3 16.47 -8.36 -3.43
C ASP A 3 15.85 -9.02 -4.67
N ILE A 4 16.50 -10.04 -5.23
CA ILE A 4 15.99 -10.74 -6.42
C ILE A 4 14.72 -11.52 -6.10
N GLU A 5 14.66 -12.13 -4.92
CA GLU A 5 13.49 -12.89 -4.45
C GLU A 5 12.31 -11.95 -4.21
N ALA A 6 12.54 -10.81 -3.56
CA ALA A 6 11.54 -9.76 -3.37
C ALA A 6 11.02 -9.22 -4.70
N LEU A 7 11.89 -8.90 -5.66
CA LEU A 7 11.45 -8.42 -6.98
C LEU A 7 10.57 -9.45 -7.69
N LYS A 8 10.98 -10.73 -7.70
CA LYS A 8 10.22 -11.81 -8.34
C LYS A 8 8.89 -12.05 -7.65
N MET A 9 8.85 -11.97 -6.32
CA MET A 9 7.62 -12.12 -5.55
C MET A 9 6.66 -10.96 -5.84
N ILE A 10 7.13 -9.71 -5.76
CA ILE A 10 6.34 -8.52 -6.12
C ILE A 10 5.78 -8.65 -7.54
N GLY A 11 6.63 -9.01 -8.51
CA GLY A 11 6.21 -9.20 -9.89
C GLY A 11 5.12 -10.27 -10.05
N ARG A 12 5.26 -11.38 -9.33
CA ARG A 12 4.25 -12.46 -9.29
C ARG A 12 2.93 -11.99 -8.69
N LEU A 13 2.96 -11.24 -7.59
CA LEU A 13 1.74 -10.71 -6.96
C LEU A 13 0.99 -9.78 -7.91
N VAL A 14 1.71 -8.83 -8.56
CA VAL A 14 1.13 -7.89 -9.52
C VAL A 14 0.52 -8.63 -10.71
N ALA A 15 1.25 -9.60 -11.28
CA ALA A 15 0.76 -10.40 -12.41
C ALA A 15 -0.45 -11.24 -12.02
N SER A 16 -0.43 -11.86 -10.83
CA SER A 16 -1.54 -12.67 -10.33
C SER A 16 -2.80 -11.84 -10.10
N ALA A 17 -2.69 -10.70 -9.43
CA ALA A 17 -3.83 -9.82 -9.17
C ALA A 17 -4.42 -9.25 -10.47
N ARG A 18 -3.58 -8.83 -11.42
CA ARG A 18 -4.07 -8.40 -12.75
C ARG A 18 -4.86 -9.51 -13.46
N VAL A 19 -4.37 -10.75 -13.42
CA VAL A 19 -5.05 -11.89 -14.04
C VAL A 19 -6.35 -12.22 -13.32
N GLN A 20 -6.40 -12.13 -11.99
CA GLN A 20 -7.63 -12.29 -11.20
C GLN A 20 -8.69 -11.25 -11.56
N GLU A 21 -8.30 -10.01 -11.89
CA GLU A 21 -9.19 -8.97 -12.42
C GLU A 21 -9.59 -9.18 -13.89
N GLY A 22 -9.08 -10.22 -14.55
CA GLY A 22 -9.38 -10.52 -15.95
C GLY A 22 -8.76 -9.53 -16.96
N LYS A 23 -7.78 -8.72 -16.53
CA LYS A 23 -7.19 -7.65 -17.35
C LYS A 23 -5.99 -8.14 -18.15
N THR A 24 -5.93 -7.77 -19.42
CA THR A 24 -4.71 -7.97 -20.24
C THR A 24 -3.63 -6.95 -19.83
N GLN A 25 -2.35 -7.25 -20.11
CA GLN A 25 -1.25 -6.31 -19.84
C GLN A 25 -1.48 -4.94 -20.50
N VAL A 26 -2.04 -4.91 -21.71
CA VAL A 26 -2.31 -3.66 -22.44
C VAL A 26 -3.40 -2.83 -21.77
N VAL A 27 -4.51 -3.47 -21.39
CA VAL A 27 -5.63 -2.79 -20.71
C VAL A 27 -5.17 -2.25 -19.35
N PHE A 28 -4.51 -3.09 -18.56
CA PHE A 28 -4.01 -2.70 -17.24
C PHE A 28 -3.01 -1.54 -17.32
N ALA A 29 -2.02 -1.61 -18.21
CA ALA A 29 -1.04 -0.56 -18.38
C ALA A 29 -1.68 0.78 -18.76
N LYS A 30 -2.71 0.74 -19.61
CA LYS A 30 -3.50 1.92 -19.99
C LYS A 30 -4.24 2.52 -18.79
N GLU A 31 -4.90 1.70 -17.98
CA GLU A 31 -5.60 2.15 -16.77
C GLU A 31 -4.63 2.75 -15.74
N ALA A 32 -3.45 2.14 -15.56
CA ALA A 32 -2.42 2.61 -14.65
C ALA A 32 -1.60 3.79 -15.20
N GLY A 33 -1.83 4.23 -16.45
CA GLY A 33 -1.09 5.32 -17.07
C GLY A 33 0.41 5.02 -17.25
N ILE A 34 0.78 3.75 -17.47
CA ILE A 34 2.18 3.32 -17.68
C ILE A 34 2.33 2.60 -19.03
N ASP A 35 3.58 2.49 -19.51
CA ASP A 35 3.90 1.69 -20.69
C ASP A 35 3.80 0.18 -20.38
N VAL A 36 3.26 -0.61 -21.32
CA VAL A 36 3.19 -2.08 -21.27
C VAL A 36 4.57 -2.69 -21.00
N LYS A 37 5.64 -2.14 -21.57
CA LYS A 37 7.01 -2.61 -21.30
C LYS A 37 7.40 -2.37 -19.84
N THR A 38 6.98 -1.24 -19.27
CA THR A 38 7.23 -0.92 -17.86
C THR A 38 6.49 -1.89 -16.95
N LEU A 39 5.22 -2.18 -17.25
CA LEU A 39 4.45 -3.21 -16.53
C LEU A 39 5.12 -4.58 -16.62
N ARG A 40 5.57 -4.97 -17.82
CA ARG A 40 6.26 -6.25 -18.01
C ARG A 40 7.51 -6.37 -17.16
N THR A 41 8.35 -5.34 -17.11
CA THR A 41 9.56 -5.31 -16.27
C THR A 41 9.24 -5.45 -14.78
N LEU A 42 8.11 -4.89 -14.32
CA LEU A 42 7.65 -5.09 -12.95
C LEU A 42 7.17 -6.53 -12.72
N GLU A 43 6.33 -7.05 -13.60
CA GLU A 43 5.76 -8.41 -13.49
C GLU A 43 6.81 -9.52 -13.56
N THR A 44 7.89 -9.33 -14.32
CA THR A 44 9.02 -10.28 -14.38
C THR A 44 9.91 -10.22 -13.15
N GLY A 45 9.80 -9.16 -12.34
CA GLY A 45 10.70 -8.93 -11.22
C GLY A 45 12.11 -8.52 -11.66
N ASP A 46 12.25 -7.90 -12.84
CA ASP A 46 13.56 -7.44 -13.32
C ASP A 46 14.01 -6.18 -12.60
N ARG A 47 13.07 -5.29 -12.27
CA ARG A 47 13.36 -4.01 -11.61
C ARG A 47 12.13 -3.43 -10.90
N LEU A 48 12.34 -2.87 -9.71
CA LEU A 48 11.33 -2.06 -9.03
C LEU A 48 11.11 -0.73 -9.76
N LEU A 49 9.84 -0.32 -9.90
CA LEU A 49 9.52 0.98 -10.50
C LEU A 49 9.74 2.12 -9.49
N HIS A 50 9.76 3.34 -10.00
CA HIS A 50 9.70 4.54 -9.15
C HIS A 50 8.36 4.63 -8.42
N ASP A 51 8.36 5.20 -7.22
CA ASP A 51 7.22 5.24 -6.31
C ASP A 51 5.93 5.77 -6.97
N THR A 52 6.02 6.81 -7.80
CA THR A 52 4.84 7.33 -8.54
C THR A 52 4.17 6.28 -9.43
N LYS A 53 4.95 5.41 -10.08
CA LYS A 53 4.42 4.34 -10.94
C LYS A 53 3.93 3.15 -10.12
N LEU A 54 4.59 2.83 -9.00
CA LEU A 54 4.10 1.82 -8.06
C LEU A 54 2.74 2.22 -7.51
N HIS A 55 2.59 3.48 -7.10
CA HIS A 55 1.33 4.00 -6.60
C HIS A 55 0.20 3.89 -7.65
N ALA A 56 0.49 4.19 -8.92
CA ALA A 56 -0.49 4.03 -9.99
C ALA A 56 -0.92 2.55 -10.19
N VAL A 57 0.01 1.60 -10.05
CA VAL A 57 -0.28 0.16 -10.10
C VAL A 57 -1.11 -0.27 -8.90
N GLU A 58 -0.72 0.12 -7.69
CA GLU A 58 -1.45 -0.17 -6.44
C GLU A 58 -2.89 0.34 -6.51
N LYS A 59 -3.08 1.57 -7.00
CA LYS A 59 -4.41 2.17 -7.17
C LYS A 59 -5.31 1.37 -8.11
N VAL A 60 -4.80 0.94 -9.26
CA VAL A 60 -5.60 0.15 -10.22
C VAL A 60 -5.96 -1.23 -9.68
N LEU A 61 -5.10 -1.83 -8.85
CA LEU A 61 -5.32 -3.12 -8.20
C LEU A 61 -6.17 -3.03 -6.92
N GLY A 62 -6.56 -1.82 -6.50
CA GLY A 62 -7.24 -1.59 -5.22
C GLY A 62 -6.40 -2.01 -4.02
N TRP A 63 -5.08 -1.91 -4.12
CA TRP A 63 -4.14 -2.20 -3.04
C TRP A 63 -3.93 -0.97 -2.16
N ARG A 64 -3.53 -1.20 -0.92
CA ARG A 64 -3.16 -0.12 -0.01
C ARG A 64 -1.96 0.63 -0.60
N ALA A 65 -2.01 1.96 -0.54
CA ALA A 65 -0.90 2.81 -0.96
C ALA A 65 0.40 2.42 -0.22
N MET A 66 1.50 2.38 -0.96
CA MET A 66 2.85 2.03 -0.48
C MET A 66 3.01 0.58 -0.02
N SER A 67 2.05 -0.31 -0.29
CA SER A 67 2.14 -1.74 0.05
C SER A 67 3.33 -2.42 -0.63
N ILE A 68 3.57 -2.16 -1.92
CA ILE A 68 4.70 -2.73 -2.65
C ILE A 68 6.02 -2.20 -2.08
N ARG A 69 6.05 -0.90 -1.75
CA ARG A 69 7.24 -0.26 -1.19
C ARG A 69 7.58 -0.80 0.19
N GLN A 70 6.57 -1.03 1.02
CA GLN A 70 6.76 -1.59 2.36
C GLN A 70 7.35 -3.01 2.31
N ILE A 71 6.90 -3.85 1.39
CA ILE A 71 7.50 -5.17 1.15
C ILE A 71 8.96 -5.02 0.75
N TRP A 72 9.24 -4.10 -0.19
CA TRP A 72 10.60 -3.87 -0.66
C TRP A 72 11.53 -3.41 0.46
N ASP A 73 11.09 -2.46 1.27
CA ASP A 73 11.92 -1.88 2.34
C ASP A 73 12.13 -2.89 3.48
N ARG A 74 11.13 -3.74 3.77
CA ARG A 74 11.20 -4.79 4.81
C ARG A 74 11.66 -6.15 4.30
N ARG A 75 12.14 -6.24 3.06
CA ARG A 75 12.42 -7.54 2.41
C ARG A 75 13.38 -8.42 3.20
N GLU A 76 14.28 -7.85 4.00
CA GLU A 76 15.22 -8.64 4.81
C GLU A 76 14.61 -9.18 6.11
N ASP A 77 13.48 -8.61 6.55
CA ASP A 77 12.84 -8.84 7.85
C ASP A 77 11.53 -9.63 7.77
N ILE A 78 11.05 -9.94 6.57
CA ILE A 78 9.78 -10.65 6.35
C ILE A 78 9.99 -11.93 5.57
N ASP A 79 9.19 -12.95 5.88
CA ASP A 79 9.10 -14.15 5.06
C ASP A 79 8.28 -13.85 3.80
N LEU A 80 8.98 -13.65 2.67
CA LEU A 80 8.36 -13.33 1.39
C LEU A 80 7.46 -14.46 0.86
N SER A 81 7.60 -15.69 1.35
CA SER A 81 6.77 -16.82 0.92
C SER A 81 5.34 -16.75 1.44
N LEU A 82 5.13 -16.02 2.54
CA LEU A 82 3.83 -15.85 3.18
C LEU A 82 3.04 -14.65 2.67
N VAL A 83 3.67 -13.78 1.86
CA VAL A 83 3.01 -12.57 1.35
C VAL A 83 2.04 -12.93 0.22
N THR A 84 0.78 -12.57 0.41
CA THR A 84 -0.33 -12.84 -0.52
C THR A 84 -0.89 -11.55 -1.13
N THR A 85 -1.76 -11.69 -2.13
CA THR A 85 -2.50 -10.56 -2.71
C THR A 85 -3.47 -9.90 -1.72
N ASP A 86 -3.93 -10.65 -0.71
CA ASP A 86 -4.87 -10.12 0.29
C ASP A 86 -4.15 -9.25 1.31
N ASP A 87 -2.88 -9.55 1.62
CA ASP A 87 -2.00 -8.70 2.43
C ASP A 87 -1.79 -7.32 1.79
N MET A 88 -1.81 -7.25 0.46
CA MET A 88 -1.72 -5.99 -0.27
C MET A 88 -2.98 -5.13 -0.13
N LYS A 89 -4.13 -5.76 0.14
CA LYS A 89 -5.44 -5.10 0.28
C LYS A 89 -5.78 -4.77 1.74
N LEU A 90 -5.07 -5.34 2.71
CA LEU A 90 -5.27 -5.04 4.13
C LEU A 90 -5.09 -3.53 4.40
N GLY A 91 -6.18 -2.86 4.76
CA GLY A 91 -6.25 -1.41 4.96
C GLY A 91 -6.53 -0.59 3.68
N ALA A 92 -6.75 -1.21 2.52
CA ALA A 92 -7.11 -0.50 1.29
C ALA A 92 -8.53 0.11 1.32
N GLN A 93 -9.39 -0.36 2.25
CA GLN A 93 -10.72 0.19 2.52
C GLN A 93 -10.76 1.17 3.70
N GLN A 94 -9.60 1.48 4.33
CA GLN A 94 -9.56 2.68 5.17
C GLN A 94 -9.65 3.85 4.21
N GLU A 95 -10.79 4.56 4.26
CA GLU A 95 -11.05 5.74 3.45
C GLU A 95 -9.78 6.58 3.39
N SER A 96 -9.25 6.75 2.18
CA SER A 96 -8.13 7.66 2.02
C SER A 96 -8.64 9.07 2.35
N TRP A 97 -7.79 9.94 2.87
CA TRP A 97 -8.17 11.34 3.11
C TRP A 97 -8.79 11.99 1.86
N ASP A 98 -8.39 11.56 0.64
CA ASP A 98 -8.95 12.00 -0.63
C ASP A 98 -10.44 11.63 -0.82
N GLU A 99 -10.90 10.52 -0.23
CA GLU A 99 -12.30 10.07 -0.27
C GLU A 99 -13.15 10.78 0.80
N LEU A 100 -12.58 11.02 1.98
CA LEU A 100 -13.20 11.86 3.02
C LEU A 100 -13.31 13.33 2.60
N ASP A 101 -12.35 13.84 1.82
CA ASP A 101 -12.36 15.21 1.27
C ASP A 101 -13.42 15.42 0.17
N ALA A 102 -13.85 14.35 -0.52
CA ALA A 102 -14.85 14.48 -1.59
C ALA A 102 -16.24 14.87 -1.05
N GLU A 103 -16.54 14.56 0.21
CA GLU A 103 -17.82 14.85 0.84
C GLU A 103 -17.84 16.21 1.57
N THR A 104 -16.67 16.76 1.94
CA THR A 104 -16.54 17.99 2.73
C THR A 104 -15.49 18.98 2.22
N GLY A 105 -15.53 19.35 0.93
CA GLY A 105 -14.73 20.47 0.43
C GLY A 105 -13.21 20.22 0.40
N LYS A 106 -12.45 21.25 0.02
CA LYS A 106 -11.05 21.09 -0.42
C LYS A 106 -10.14 20.45 0.67
N PRO A 107 -9.25 19.51 0.28
CA PRO A 107 -8.26 18.92 1.16
C PRO A 107 -7.47 19.92 1.99
N VAL A 108 -7.48 19.74 3.29
CA VAL A 108 -6.61 20.47 4.22
C VAL A 108 -5.22 19.86 4.12
N THR A 109 -4.41 20.41 3.22
CA THR A 109 -3.03 19.96 2.97
C THR A 109 -2.02 20.60 3.90
N LYS A 110 -2.40 21.66 4.65
CA LYS A 110 -1.52 22.41 5.55
C LYS A 110 -2.24 22.84 6.82
N ALA A 111 -1.56 22.74 7.96
CA ALA A 111 -2.08 23.20 9.26
C ALA A 111 -2.51 24.67 9.27
N SER A 112 -1.91 25.51 8.41
CA SER A 112 -2.26 26.92 8.25
C SER A 112 -3.63 27.18 7.62
N GLN A 113 -4.31 26.15 7.12
CA GLN A 113 -5.64 26.24 6.52
C GLN A 113 -6.76 25.99 7.54
N LEU A 114 -6.41 25.64 8.77
CA LEU A 114 -7.34 25.37 9.86
C LEU A 114 -7.35 26.55 10.85
N THR A 115 -8.52 26.84 11.41
CA THR A 115 -8.61 27.60 12.64
C THR A 115 -7.94 26.81 13.79
N THR A 116 -7.59 27.51 14.87
CA THR A 116 -6.98 26.86 16.05
C THR A 116 -7.85 25.74 16.62
N GLU A 117 -9.17 25.90 16.55
CA GLU A 117 -10.13 24.93 17.06
C GLU A 117 -10.21 23.68 16.17
N GLU A 118 -10.24 23.86 14.85
CA GLU A 118 -10.20 22.76 13.88
C GLU A 118 -8.87 22.00 13.92
N LEU A 119 -7.74 22.71 14.09
CA LEU A 119 -6.43 22.08 14.25
C LEU A 119 -6.36 21.24 15.53
N LEU A 120 -6.96 21.71 16.62
CA LEU A 120 -7.01 20.96 17.88
C LEU A 120 -7.87 19.70 17.74
N MET A 121 -9.03 19.78 17.07
CA MET A 121 -9.87 18.61 16.80
C MET A 121 -9.13 17.57 15.93
N GLU A 122 -8.45 18.03 14.88
CA GLU A 122 -7.68 17.16 14.00
C GLU A 122 -6.51 16.48 14.72
N LEU A 123 -5.77 17.22 15.55
CA LEU A 123 -4.70 16.65 16.37
C LEU A 123 -5.23 15.64 17.39
N GLN A 124 -6.37 15.92 18.04
CA GLN A 124 -7.00 14.99 18.98
C GLN A 124 -7.45 13.71 18.28
N TYR A 125 -8.04 13.83 17.09
CA TYR A 125 -8.43 12.69 16.27
C TYR A 125 -7.22 11.83 15.88
N ARG A 126 -6.14 12.44 15.37
CA ARG A 126 -4.89 11.75 15.01
C ARG A 126 -4.24 11.05 16.19
N VAL A 127 -4.16 11.71 17.34
CA VAL A 127 -3.57 11.12 18.56
C VAL A 127 -4.39 9.91 19.03
N ARG A 128 -5.73 10.01 18.98
CA ARG A 128 -6.61 8.89 19.35
C ARG A 128 -6.40 7.70 18.42
N HIS A 129 -6.32 7.92 17.12
CA HIS A 129 -6.07 6.85 16.14
C HIS A 129 -4.69 6.22 16.28
N LEU A 130 -3.64 7.03 16.43
CA LEU A 130 -2.27 6.53 16.66
C LEU A 130 -2.16 5.72 17.95
N THR A 131 -2.88 6.11 19.00
CA THR A 131 -2.88 5.35 20.27
C THR A 131 -3.49 3.97 20.09
N VAL A 132 -4.54 3.83 19.28
CA VAL A 132 -5.16 2.55 18.96
C VAL A 132 -4.21 1.68 18.12
N GLU A 133 -3.55 2.24 17.11
CA GLU A 133 -2.57 1.50 16.30
C GLU A 133 -1.36 1.05 17.12
N VAL A 134 -0.82 1.92 17.97
CA VAL A 134 0.30 1.57 18.86
C VAL A 134 -0.10 0.49 19.87
N SER A 135 -1.35 0.50 20.34
CA SER A 135 -1.84 -0.54 21.26
C SER A 135 -1.95 -1.90 20.55
N LYS A 136 -2.51 -1.94 19.33
CA LYS A 136 -2.57 -3.15 18.50
C LYS A 136 -1.18 -3.73 18.21
N LEU A 137 -0.22 -2.87 17.85
CA LEU A 137 1.18 -3.28 17.60
C LEU A 137 1.90 -3.79 18.85
N LYS A 138 1.51 -3.32 20.04
CA LYS A 138 2.02 -3.83 21.31
C LYS A 138 1.41 -5.19 21.65
N ASP A 139 0.10 -5.33 21.49
CA ASP A 139 -0.61 -6.59 21.72
C ASP A 139 -0.10 -7.70 20.78
N GLU A 140 0.23 -7.36 19.52
CA GLU A 140 0.84 -8.28 18.55
C GLU A 140 2.28 -8.68 18.91
N ARG A 141 3.04 -7.84 19.63
CA ARG A 141 4.39 -8.17 20.13
C ARG A 141 4.36 -8.98 21.42
N GLU A 142 3.30 -8.90 22.21
CA GLU A 142 3.15 -9.59 23.50
C GLU A 142 2.38 -10.92 23.39
N ALA A 143 1.83 -11.26 22.22
CA ALA A 143 1.25 -12.57 21.97
C ALA A 143 2.32 -13.67 22.15
N PRO A 144 2.15 -14.62 23.08
CA PRO A 144 3.14 -15.67 23.32
C PRO A 144 3.25 -16.56 22.09
N SER A 145 4.49 -16.81 21.63
CA SER A 145 4.81 -17.86 20.65
C SER A 145 4.24 -19.18 21.14
N THR A 146 3.10 -19.60 20.61
CA THR A 146 2.61 -20.96 20.77
C THR A 146 3.40 -21.85 19.82
N ASP A 147 4.62 -22.17 20.24
CA ASP A 147 5.40 -23.28 19.69
C ASP A 147 4.86 -24.59 20.27
N HIS A 148 4.30 -25.43 19.40
CA HIS A 148 4.12 -26.86 19.59
C HIS A 148 4.63 -27.60 18.36
#